data_AF-A0A7S2AAL0-F1
#
_entry.id   AF-A0A7S2AAL0-F1
#
_cell.length_a   1.000
_cell.length_b   1.000
_cell.length_c   1.000
_cell.angle_alpha   90.00
_cell.angle_beta   90.00
_cell.angle_gamma   90.00
#
_symmetry.space_group_name_H-M   'P 1'
#
loop_
_entity.id
_entity.type
_entity.pdbx_description
1 polymer ?
#
loop_
_entity_poly.entity_id
_entity_poly.type
_entity_poly.pdbx_seq_one_letter_code
_entity_poly.pdbx_strand_id
1 'polypeptide(L)'
;ADALEDQLYHEGLPTTSIHGDRSQREREQALHDFRTARTPILVATDVAARGLDIPNVLHVINYDMPNNIDDYVHRIGRTGRAGNTGLTTGFIGDNDSNILYDLVDLLKEADQEVPEWLTGMARDRGRRKGR
;
A
#
# COMPACT_ATOMS: atom_id res chain seq x y z
N ALA A 1 -3.50 8.44 -8.28
CA ALA A 1 -2.62 9.14 -7.33
C ALA A 1 -3.07 10.59 -7.18
N ASP A 2 -3.01 11.39 -8.25
CA ASP A 2 -3.43 12.81 -8.22
C ASP A 2 -4.83 13.03 -7.64
N ALA A 3 -5.84 12.30 -8.13
CA ALA A 3 -7.21 12.46 -7.63
C ALA A 3 -7.35 12.23 -6.11
N LEU A 4 -6.58 11.30 -5.54
CA LEU A 4 -6.59 11.03 -4.09
C LEU A 4 -5.78 12.08 -3.33
N GLU A 5 -4.66 12.55 -3.88
CA GLU A 5 -3.91 13.69 -3.32
C GLU A 5 -4.78 14.94 -3.25
N ASP A 6 -5.45 15.30 -4.35
CA ASP A 6 -6.33 16.46 -4.43
C ASP A 6 -7.48 16.36 -3.42
N GLN A 7 -8.11 15.19 -3.32
CA GLN A 7 -9.19 14.96 -2.36
C GLN A 7 -8.71 15.17 -0.92
N LEU A 8 -7.60 14.52 -0.53
CA LEU A 8 -7.05 14.63 0.83
C LEU A 8 -6.63 16.07 1.14
N TYR A 9 -6.03 16.75 0.17
CA TYR A 9 -5.66 18.16 0.31
C TYR A 9 -6.90 19.06 0.54
N HIS A 10 -7.99 18.83 -0.20
CA HIS A 10 -9.25 19.55 -0.01
C HIS A 10 -9.96 19.24 1.31
N GLU A 11 -9.73 18.06 1.88
CA GLU A 11 -10.18 17.69 3.23
C GLU A 11 -9.31 18.31 4.34
N GLY A 12 -8.29 19.10 3.98
CA GLY A 12 -7.40 19.76 4.93
C GLY A 12 -6.28 18.87 5.46
N LEU A 13 -6.01 17.75 4.79
CA LEU A 13 -4.93 16.82 5.13
C LEU A 13 -3.71 17.12 4.25
N PRO A 14 -2.61 17.65 4.80
CA PRO A 14 -1.44 18.01 3.98
C PRO A 14 -0.83 16.75 3.36
N THR A 15 -0.92 16.67 2.04
CA THR A 15 -0.64 15.45 1.27
C THR A 15 0.22 15.80 0.06
N THR A 16 1.04 14.85 -0.39
CA THR A 16 1.73 14.93 -1.68
C THR A 16 1.70 13.56 -2.37
N SER A 17 2.02 13.49 -3.67
CA SER A 17 2.06 12.23 -4.41
C SER A 17 3.34 11.95 -5.17
N ILE A 18 3.60 10.66 -5.41
CA ILE A 18 4.71 10.16 -6.24
C ILE A 18 4.17 9.09 -7.20
N HIS A 19 4.23 9.37 -8.50
CA HIS A 19 3.81 8.47 -9.58
C HIS A 19 4.62 8.71 -10.87
N GLY A 20 4.36 7.88 -11.89
CA GLY A 20 5.11 7.84 -13.14
C GLY A 20 5.16 9.16 -13.91
N ASP A 21 4.09 9.95 -13.83
CA ASP A 21 3.93 11.18 -14.59
C ASP A 21 4.64 12.39 -13.95
N ARG A 22 5.10 12.27 -12.69
CA ARG A 22 5.92 13.29 -12.04
C ARG A 22 7.36 13.19 -12.53
N SER A 23 7.98 14.34 -12.81
CA SER A 23 9.41 14.45 -13.10
C SER A 23 10.26 14.04 -11.89
N GLN A 24 11.52 13.67 -12.13
CA GLN A 24 12.44 13.29 -11.04
C GLN A 24 12.57 14.39 -9.98
N ARG A 25 12.64 15.65 -10.40
CA ARG A 25 12.72 16.81 -9.50
C ARG A 25 11.47 16.94 -8.62
N GLU A 26 10.29 16.72 -9.17
CA GLU A 26 9.03 16.74 -8.40
C GLU A 26 8.97 15.59 -7.40
N ARG A 27 9.42 14.38 -7.79
CA ARG A 27 9.49 13.23 -6.88
C ARG A 27 10.44 13.50 -5.70
N GLU A 28 11.61 14.09 -5.96
CA GLU A 28 12.56 14.45 -4.91
C GLU A 28 12.00 15.52 -3.97
N GLN A 29 11.30 16.51 -4.50
CA GLN A 29 10.62 17.54 -3.71
C GLN A 29 9.52 16.94 -2.83
N ALA A 30 8.66 16.07 -3.38
CA ALA A 30 7.61 15.38 -2.63
C ALA A 30 8.18 14.53 -1.48
N LEU A 31 9.28 13.79 -1.73
CA LEU A 31 9.99 13.06 -0.67
C LEU A 31 10.57 13.98 0.39
N HIS A 32 11.10 15.13 0.01
CA HIS A 32 11.63 16.11 0.95
C HIS A 32 10.52 16.70 1.84
N ASP A 33 9.37 17.05 1.25
CA ASP A 33 8.20 17.54 1.99
C ASP A 33 7.64 16.48 2.95
N PHE A 34 7.59 15.22 2.50
CA PHE A 34 7.19 14.09 3.34
C PHE A 34 8.15 13.86 4.51
N ARG A 35 9.46 13.81 4.25
CA ARG A 35 10.50 13.62 5.29
C ARG A 35 10.53 14.74 6.32
N THR A 36 10.21 15.97 5.92
CA THR A 36 10.15 17.13 6.80
C THR A 36 8.79 17.32 7.47
N ALA A 37 7.87 16.36 7.28
CA ALA A 37 6.50 16.38 7.79
C ALA A 37 5.66 17.60 7.36
N ARG A 38 6.07 18.31 6.29
CA ARG A 38 5.24 19.35 5.67
C ARG A 38 4.00 18.75 5.03
N THR A 39 4.15 17.57 4.43
CA THR A 39 3.08 16.73 3.92
C THR A 39 3.21 15.34 4.54
N PRO A 40 2.66 15.07 5.73
CA PRO A 40 2.85 13.79 6.42
C PRO A 40 2.13 12.60 5.76
N ILE A 41 1.41 12.82 4.65
CA ILE A 41 0.76 11.79 3.85
C ILE A 41 1.39 11.78 2.45
N LEU A 42 1.85 10.60 2.03
CA LEU A 42 2.43 10.36 0.71
C LEU A 42 1.60 9.33 -0.04
N VAL A 43 0.93 9.76 -1.11
CA VAL A 43 0.19 8.88 -2.03
C VAL A 43 1.15 8.38 -3.10
N ALA A 44 1.31 7.07 -3.25
CA ALA A 44 2.29 6.50 -4.18
C ALA A 44 1.73 5.39 -5.07
N THR A 45 2.28 5.26 -6.29
CA THR A 45 2.11 4.07 -7.13
C THR A 45 3.39 3.25 -7.20
N ASP A 46 3.29 1.93 -7.39
CA ASP A 46 4.44 1.01 -7.37
C ASP A 46 5.53 1.36 -8.38
N VAL A 47 5.13 1.87 -9.55
CA VAL A 47 6.05 2.24 -10.64
C VAL A 47 7.03 3.32 -10.19
N ALA A 48 6.59 4.25 -9.35
CA ALA A 48 7.39 5.39 -8.97
C ALA A 48 8.23 5.17 -7.70
N ALA A 49 7.94 4.14 -6.91
CA ALA A 49 8.71 3.80 -5.72
C ALA A 49 10.05 3.11 -6.02
N ARG A 50 10.23 2.54 -7.23
CA ARG A 50 11.47 1.85 -7.61
C ARG A 50 12.63 2.83 -7.72
N GLY A 51 13.72 2.55 -7.01
CA GLY A 51 14.93 3.39 -7.00
C GLY A 51 14.84 4.62 -6.09
N LEU A 52 13.71 4.84 -5.41
CA LEU A 52 13.56 5.90 -4.41
C LEU A 52 13.64 5.33 -3.00
N ASP A 53 14.47 5.96 -2.16
CA ASP A 53 14.53 5.64 -0.74
C ASP A 53 13.37 6.32 0.00
N ILE A 54 12.22 5.64 0.00
CA ILE A 54 11.07 6.05 0.82
C ILE A 54 11.44 5.80 2.29
N PRO A 55 11.37 6.83 3.15
CA PRO A 55 11.76 6.71 4.56
C PRO A 55 10.89 5.67 5.29
N ASN A 56 11.39 5.18 6.43
CA ASN A 56 10.60 4.32 7.30
C ASN A 56 9.36 5.07 7.79
N VAL A 57 8.17 4.56 7.49
CA VAL A 57 6.89 5.19 7.85
C VAL A 57 6.26 4.50 9.05
N LEU A 58 5.37 5.20 9.75
CA LEU A 58 4.61 4.63 10.86
C LEU A 58 3.45 3.74 10.39
N HIS A 59 2.87 4.05 9.23
CA HIS A 59 1.68 3.38 8.71
C HIS A 59 1.75 3.28 7.20
N VAL A 60 1.52 2.08 6.67
CA VAL A 60 1.29 1.82 5.25
C VAL A 60 -0.18 1.49 5.03
N ILE A 61 -0.83 2.22 4.11
CA ILE A 61 -2.21 1.97 3.70
C ILE A 61 -2.20 1.48 2.25
N ASN A 62 -2.63 0.24 2.02
CA ASN A 62 -2.95 -0.25 0.68
C ASN A 62 -4.36 0.22 0.34
N TYR A 63 -4.46 1.39 -0.30
CA TYR A 63 -5.74 1.92 -0.79
C TYR A 63 -6.34 1.02 -1.87
N ASP A 64 -5.49 0.62 -2.82
CA ASP A 64 -5.77 -0.45 -3.78
C ASP A 64 -4.77 -1.59 -3.55
N MET A 65 -5.23 -2.84 -3.53
CA MET A 65 -4.31 -3.98 -3.37
C MET A 65 -3.41 -4.14 -4.60
N PRO A 66 -2.14 -4.56 -4.43
CA PRO A 66 -1.28 -4.87 -5.55
C PRO A 66 -1.74 -6.16 -6.23
N ASN A 67 -1.25 -6.38 -7.45
CA ASN A 67 -1.66 -7.52 -8.28
C ASN A 67 -1.01 -8.87 -7.87
N ASN A 68 0.00 -8.84 -7.03
CA ASN A 68 0.74 -10.02 -6.57
C ASN A 68 1.25 -9.80 -5.14
N ILE A 69 1.59 -10.91 -4.48
CA ILE A 69 1.97 -10.92 -3.07
C ILE A 69 3.35 -10.31 -2.81
N ASP A 70 4.28 -10.42 -3.75
CA ASP A 70 5.64 -9.85 -3.61
C ASP A 70 5.58 -8.32 -3.50
N ASP A 71 4.77 -7.68 -4.35
CA ASP A 71 4.53 -6.24 -4.29
C ASP A 71 3.84 -5.82 -2.98
N TYR A 72 2.90 -6.63 -2.47
CA TYR A 72 2.30 -6.39 -1.14
C TYR A 72 3.36 -6.40 -0.03
N VAL A 73 4.21 -7.42 0.01
CA VAL A 73 5.30 -7.53 0.99
C VAL A 73 6.27 -6.34 0.87
N HIS A 74 6.63 -5.93 -0.34
CA HIS A 74 7.49 -4.77 -0.57
C HIS A 74 6.87 -3.44 -0.10
N ARG A 75 5.55 -3.28 -0.27
CA ARG A 75 4.78 -2.11 0.19
C ARG A 75 4.73 -2.06 1.71
N ILE A 76 4.29 -3.15 2.37
CA ILE A 76 4.18 -3.15 3.83
C ILE A 76 5.56 -3.07 4.52
N GLY A 77 6.61 -3.56 3.86
CA GLY A 77 7.99 -3.43 4.31
C GLY A 77 8.54 -1.99 4.34
N ARG A 78 7.72 -0.97 4.03
CA ARG A 78 8.05 0.45 4.27
C ARG A 78 7.86 0.87 5.74
N THR A 79 7.16 0.07 6.55
CA THR A 79 7.03 0.27 8.00
C THR A 79 7.72 -0.85 8.76
N GLY A 80 7.75 -0.76 10.10
CA GLY A 80 8.18 -1.87 10.96
C GLY A 80 9.68 -2.19 10.92
N ARG A 81 10.55 -1.22 10.60
CA ARG A 81 12.01 -1.42 10.48
C ARG A 81 12.78 -1.10 11.76
N ALA A 82 13.99 -1.67 11.85
CA ALA A 82 14.98 -1.39 12.90
C ALA A 82 14.46 -1.63 14.33
N GLY A 83 13.70 -2.71 14.52
CA GLY A 83 13.13 -3.09 15.82
C GLY A 83 11.86 -2.33 16.22
N ASN A 84 11.38 -1.41 15.38
CA ASN A 84 10.12 -0.72 15.61
C ASN A 84 8.94 -1.52 15.03
N THR A 85 7.78 -1.43 15.67
CA THR A 85 6.52 -1.95 15.15
C THR A 85 5.94 -1.02 14.08
N GLY A 86 5.19 -1.58 13.12
CA GLY A 86 4.60 -0.83 12.02
C GLY A 86 3.09 -1.07 11.86
N LEU A 87 2.37 0.00 11.51
CA LEU A 87 0.99 0.07 11.02
C LEU A 87 0.81 -0.50 9.60
N THR A 88 -0.02 -1.51 9.35
CA THR A 88 -0.52 -1.79 7.99
C THR A 88 -2.04 -1.87 7.96
N THR A 89 -2.65 -1.32 6.92
CA THR A 89 -4.09 -1.42 6.65
C THR A 89 -4.28 -1.61 5.15
N GLY A 90 -5.19 -2.51 4.77
CA GLY A 90 -5.54 -2.73 3.37
C GLY A 90 -7.04 -2.67 3.16
N PHE A 91 -7.46 -1.98 2.11
CA PHE A 91 -8.83 -2.06 1.62
C PHE A 91 -8.91 -3.19 0.60
N ILE A 92 -9.87 -4.09 0.80
CA ILE A 92 -10.07 -5.25 -0.05
C ILE A 92 -11.45 -5.12 -0.69
N GLY A 93 -11.47 -5.14 -2.01
CA GLY A 93 -12.67 -5.13 -2.82
C GLY A 93 -12.79 -6.36 -3.70
N ASP A 94 -13.86 -6.37 -4.50
CA ASP A 94 -14.13 -7.46 -5.43
C ASP A 94 -13.10 -7.60 -6.55
N ASN A 95 -12.25 -6.61 -6.81
CA ASN A 95 -11.28 -6.70 -7.91
C ASN A 95 -9.95 -7.37 -7.50
N ASP A 96 -9.73 -7.61 -6.19
CA ASP A 96 -8.44 -8.05 -5.65
C ASP A 96 -8.26 -9.58 -5.64
N SER A 97 -9.09 -10.31 -6.38
CA SER A 97 -9.14 -11.78 -6.32
C SER A 97 -7.86 -12.50 -6.69
N ASN A 98 -6.95 -11.84 -7.39
CA ASN A 98 -5.64 -12.36 -7.77
C ASN A 98 -4.69 -12.51 -6.58
N ILE A 99 -4.83 -11.71 -5.51
CA ILE A 99 -3.92 -11.73 -4.37
C ILE A 99 -4.50 -12.43 -3.13
N LEU A 100 -5.84 -12.61 -3.05
CA LEU A 100 -6.49 -13.05 -1.80
C LEU A 100 -6.00 -14.38 -1.24
N TYR A 101 -5.71 -15.36 -2.10
CA TYR A 101 -5.23 -16.67 -1.66
C TYR A 101 -3.86 -16.54 -0.98
N ASP A 102 -2.91 -15.93 -1.67
CA ASP A 102 -1.55 -15.72 -1.17
C ASP A 102 -1.54 -14.78 0.05
N LEU A 103 -2.44 -13.79 0.10
CA LEU A 103 -2.60 -12.90 1.23
C LEU A 103 -3.06 -13.64 2.48
N VAL A 104 -4.06 -14.54 2.35
CA VAL A 104 -4.55 -15.34 3.47
C VAL A 104 -3.45 -16.24 4.03
N ASP A 105 -2.69 -16.89 3.15
CA ASP A 105 -1.60 -17.76 3.56
C ASP A 105 -0.47 -16.97 4.23
N LEU A 106 -0.08 -15.81 3.67
CA LEU A 106 0.90 -14.89 4.26
C LEU A 106 0.48 -14.41 5.66
N LEU A 107 -0.79 -14.02 5.85
CA LEU A 107 -1.27 -13.56 7.15
C LEU A 107 -1.21 -14.66 8.21
N LYS A 108 -1.51 -15.92 7.84
CA LYS A 108 -1.37 -17.07 8.75
C LYS A 108 0.10 -17.35 9.09
N GLU A 109 0.98 -17.33 8.11
CA GLU A 109 2.42 -17.52 8.32
C GLU A 109 3.01 -16.44 9.24
N ALA A 110 2.49 -15.21 9.15
CA ALA A 110 2.87 -14.08 9.99
C ALA A 110 2.12 -13.99 11.33
N ASP A 111 1.37 -15.04 11.72
CA ASP A 111 0.56 -15.10 12.95
C ASP A 111 -0.39 -13.89 13.13
N GLN A 112 -0.94 -13.39 12.02
CA GLN A 112 -1.92 -12.31 12.01
C GLN A 112 -3.34 -12.88 12.06
N GLU A 113 -4.27 -12.10 12.63
CA GLU A 113 -5.69 -12.43 12.57
C GLU A 113 -6.16 -12.41 11.11
N VAL A 114 -6.76 -13.52 10.66
CA VAL A 114 -7.36 -13.62 9.33
C VAL A 114 -8.88 -13.54 9.46
N PRO A 115 -9.51 -12.46 8.99
CA PRO A 115 -10.95 -12.35 9.04
C PRO A 115 -11.65 -13.47 8.27
N GLU A 116 -12.76 -13.97 8.81
CA GLU A 116 -13.51 -15.08 8.19
C GLU A 116 -14.00 -14.72 6.77
N TRP A 117 -14.46 -13.48 6.58
CA TRP A 117 -14.91 -12.97 5.28
C TRP A 117 -13.79 -13.03 4.23
N LEU A 118 -12.54 -12.76 4.61
CA LEU A 118 -11.40 -12.78 3.69
C LEU A 118 -11.11 -14.22 3.22
N THR A 119 -11.17 -15.17 4.16
CA THR A 119 -11.05 -16.60 3.84
C THR A 119 -12.19 -17.06 2.93
N GLY A 120 -13.41 -16.58 3.18
CA GLY A 120 -14.58 -16.84 2.32
C GLY A 120 -14.37 -16.34 0.89
N MET A 121 -13.93 -15.08 0.73
CA MET A 121 -13.66 -14.48 -0.58
C MET A 121 -12.57 -15.24 -1.35
N ALA A 122 -11.49 -15.67 -0.68
CA ALA A 122 -10.43 -16.46 -1.30
C ALA A 122 -10.94 -17.82 -1.82
N ARG A 123 -11.79 -18.51 -1.04
CA ARG A 123 -12.36 -19.83 -1.40
C ARG A 123 -13.34 -19.76 -2.56
N ASP A 124 -14.24 -18.78 -2.56
CA ASP A 124 -15.29 -18.67 -3.59
C ASP A 124 -14.75 -18.36 -4.98
N ARG A 125 -13.63 -17.64 -5.05
CA ARG A 125 -12.98 -17.26 -6.31
C ARG A 125 -12.09 -18.37 -6.86
N GLY A 126 -11.45 -19.16 -6.00
CA GLY A 126 -10.72 -20.38 -6.40
C GLY A 126 -11.61 -21.39 -7.11
N ARG A 127 -12.89 -21.49 -6.72
CA ARG A 127 -13.90 -22.33 -7.40
C ARG A 127 -14.31 -21.85 -8.78
N ARG A 128 -14.20 -20.54 -9.08
CA ARG A 128 -14.53 -19.97 -10.39
C ARG A 128 -13.41 -20.16 -11.43
N LYS A 129 -12.14 -20.21 -11.01
CA LYS A 129 -10.99 -20.37 -11.91
C LYS A 129 -10.77 -21.84 -12.37
N GLY A 130 -11.34 -22.80 -11.66
CA GLY A 130 -11.29 -24.23 -11.99
C GLY A 130 -12.44 -24.75 -12.85
N ARG A 131 -13.25 -23.86 -13.46
CA ARG A 131 -14.36 -24.19 -14.36
C ARG A 131 -14.09 -23.71 -15.78
#